data_AF-A0A2I7N7V2-F1
#
_entry.id   AF-A0A2I7N7V2-F1
#
_cell.length_a   1.000
_cell.length_b   1.000
_cell.length_c   1.000
_cell.angle_alpha   90.00
_cell.angle_beta   90.00
_cell.angle_gamma   90.00
#
_symmetry.space_group_name_H-M   'P 1'
#
loop_
_entity.id
_entity.type
_entity.pdbx_description
1 polymer ?
#
loop_
_entity_poly.entity_id
_entity_poly.type
_entity_poly.pdbx_seq_one_letter_code
_entity_poly.pdbx_strand_id
1 'polypeptide(L)'
;MSNKMEWLNGIVRPEILKLAAYSSARSEMGDLSGMIQMDANENPYIPYPQSIEVSKANRYPDPQPIALLARLAAIYGVKNDQILVARGMDEIIDLIIRVFCIAYKDKILITPPTYGMYQVAADTAGVEVVKVALSEEDGFEFPHAKIIATAKAEKVKIVFLCTPNNPTGNIISLDKIEAIAKSLPQAIIAVDEAYIEFADTESAASLLKDYPNLVTMKTLSKAYGFAGVRIGSLLAHPDIITVSRKVLAPYPLPEPCVRLAHQLLSPLGLQLVHSRTEILKAERERMLEVLRQLPGIEEVYPSKANFILFKVENGGKIYKDVLAKGIVIRNRAKDVANTLRISIGTPEENNLVLAALGAKLDNLAKVERTATVIRNTNETRITVEVNLDQTSPIQIHTGVGFFDHMLEQLAKHGGFSLKLVAEGDTHIDYHHTVEDVAIALGNALRQALGDKRGINRYGFVLPMDESCAFATIDLSGRGVLVYEAEYQTPLIGNFPVEMVEHFFLSLSDQLQAAIHLKVSGENAHHMVEGLFKACAKALNQAIKQTGDSLPSTKGLL
;
A
#
# COMPACT_ATOMS: atom_id res chain seq x y z
N MET A 1 -19.06 20.57 45.27
CA MET A 1 -17.73 21.12 44.94
C MET A 1 -17.96 22.28 44.00
N SER A 2 -17.65 23.51 44.42
CA SER A 2 -17.85 24.70 43.58
C SER A 2 -17.02 24.55 42.30
N ASN A 3 -17.62 24.96 41.19
CA ASN A 3 -17.18 24.69 39.82
C ASN A 3 -15.91 25.48 39.51
N LYS A 4 -14.74 25.00 40.00
CA LYS A 4 -13.41 25.66 39.90
C LYS A 4 -12.97 26.04 38.47
N MET A 5 -13.73 25.68 37.44
CA MET A 5 -13.42 25.90 36.03
C MET A 5 -14.34 26.92 35.33
N GLU A 6 -15.29 27.57 36.01
CA GLU A 6 -16.19 28.56 35.37
C GLU A 6 -15.47 29.75 34.71
N TRP A 7 -14.31 30.16 35.23
CA TRP A 7 -13.50 31.23 34.64
C TRP A 7 -13.01 30.88 33.24
N LEU A 8 -12.79 29.59 32.93
CA LEU A 8 -12.29 29.13 31.64
C LEU A 8 -13.29 29.48 30.51
N ASN A 9 -14.59 29.33 30.78
CA ASN A 9 -15.65 29.68 29.83
C ASN A 9 -15.70 31.18 29.52
N GLY A 10 -15.18 32.04 30.42
CA GLY A 10 -15.06 33.48 30.20
C GLY A 10 -13.87 33.89 29.33
N ILE A 11 -12.90 32.99 29.10
CA ILE A 11 -11.67 33.27 28.31
C ILE A 11 -11.67 32.53 26.98
N VAL A 12 -12.21 31.31 26.92
CA VAL A 12 -12.26 30.54 25.68
C VAL A 12 -13.20 31.23 24.68
N ARG A 13 -12.73 31.37 23.45
CA ARG A 13 -13.51 31.93 22.33
C ARG A 13 -14.87 31.20 22.20
N PRO A 14 -16.01 31.91 22.05
CA PRO A 14 -17.34 31.30 22.08
C PRO A 14 -17.58 30.16 21.07
N GLU A 15 -17.03 30.28 19.87
CA GLU A 15 -17.10 29.25 18.83
C GLU A 15 -16.31 28.00 19.21
N ILE A 16 -15.18 28.13 19.92
CA ILE A 16 -14.42 26.97 20.42
C ILE A 16 -15.20 26.23 21.51
N LEU A 17 -15.98 26.94 22.34
CA LEU A 17 -16.88 26.31 23.31
C LEU A 17 -18.03 25.53 22.66
N LYS A 18 -18.44 25.92 21.44
CA LYS A 18 -19.51 25.26 20.68
C LYS A 18 -19.01 24.09 19.82
N LEU A 19 -17.72 24.04 19.52
CA LEU A 19 -17.13 23.00 18.69
C LEU A 19 -17.29 21.63 19.34
N ALA A 20 -17.86 20.68 18.59
CA ALA A 20 -17.69 19.27 18.89
C ALA A 20 -16.28 18.84 18.43
N ALA A 21 -15.56 18.09 19.26
CA ALA A 21 -14.29 17.51 18.85
C ALA A 21 -14.48 16.63 17.61
N TYR A 22 -13.54 16.69 16.66
CA TYR A 22 -13.54 15.79 15.51
C TYR A 22 -13.46 14.33 16.00
N SER A 23 -14.35 13.50 15.48
CA SER A 23 -14.47 12.11 15.91
C SER A 23 -13.88 11.13 14.90
N SER A 24 -12.90 10.35 15.32
CA SER A 24 -12.35 9.16 14.64
C SER A 24 -12.79 7.88 15.35
N ALA A 25 -12.68 6.70 14.73
CA ALA A 25 -13.06 5.46 15.46
C ALA A 25 -12.14 5.25 16.68
N ARG A 26 -10.85 5.59 16.54
CA ARG A 26 -9.87 5.58 17.64
C ARG A 26 -10.29 6.47 18.82
N SER A 27 -10.88 7.64 18.56
CA SER A 27 -11.37 8.51 19.65
C SER A 27 -12.69 8.05 20.27
N GLU A 28 -13.50 7.28 19.54
CA GLU A 28 -14.79 6.76 20.03
C GLU A 28 -14.63 5.47 20.85
N MET A 29 -13.62 4.65 20.53
CA MET A 29 -13.52 3.28 21.04
C MET A 29 -12.31 3.01 21.94
N GLY A 30 -11.34 3.93 22.01
CA GLY A 30 -10.15 3.77 22.85
C GLY A 30 -9.10 2.85 22.21
N ASP A 31 -8.71 1.78 22.91
CA ASP A 31 -7.69 0.84 22.45
C ASP A 31 -8.25 -0.14 21.41
N LEU A 32 -7.75 -0.05 20.18
CA LEU A 32 -8.09 -0.94 19.06
C LEU A 32 -6.99 -1.98 18.80
N SER A 33 -6.09 -2.21 19.76
CA SER A 33 -5.00 -3.18 19.63
C SER A 33 -5.54 -4.59 19.33
N GLY A 34 -4.95 -5.26 18.33
CA GLY A 34 -5.36 -6.59 17.89
C GLY A 34 -6.63 -6.64 17.02
N MET A 35 -7.28 -5.50 16.75
CA MET A 35 -8.41 -5.44 15.81
C MET A 35 -7.95 -5.14 14.38
N ILE A 36 -8.73 -5.61 13.41
CA ILE A 36 -8.53 -5.28 11.99
C ILE A 36 -9.12 -3.89 11.73
N GLN A 37 -8.28 -2.93 11.36
CA GLN A 37 -8.65 -1.52 11.21
C GLN A 37 -8.95 -1.18 9.75
N MET A 38 -10.24 -1.05 9.42
CA MET A 38 -10.74 -0.74 8.07
C MET A 38 -11.69 0.46 8.09
N ASP A 39 -11.43 1.41 8.98
CA ASP A 39 -12.27 2.58 9.23
C ASP A 39 -11.65 3.90 8.75
N ALA A 40 -10.31 3.99 8.59
CA ALA A 40 -9.58 5.24 8.43
C ALA A 40 -9.04 5.50 7.01
N ASN A 41 -9.33 4.62 6.05
CA ASN A 41 -8.81 4.63 4.68
C ASN A 41 -7.27 4.64 4.64
N GLU A 42 -6.63 3.97 5.60
CA GLU A 42 -5.18 3.78 5.62
C GLU A 42 -4.80 2.72 4.57
N ASN A 43 -3.58 2.78 4.04
CA ASN A 43 -3.06 1.70 3.22
C ASN A 43 -2.67 0.54 4.15
N PRO A 44 -3.15 -0.69 3.91
CA PRO A 44 -2.89 -1.82 4.80
C PRO A 44 -1.44 -2.34 4.70
N TYR A 45 -0.73 -2.01 3.63
CA TYR A 45 0.63 -2.51 3.41
C TYR A 45 1.65 -1.70 4.21
N ILE A 46 2.58 -2.40 4.85
CA ILE A 46 3.67 -1.78 5.60
C ILE A 46 4.48 -0.86 4.67
N PRO A 47 4.69 0.41 5.06
CA PRO A 47 5.41 1.39 4.25
C PRO A 47 6.87 0.98 3.99
N TYR A 48 7.38 1.37 2.82
CA TYR A 48 8.82 1.39 2.52
C TYR A 48 9.32 2.83 2.62
N PRO A 49 10.47 3.11 3.27
CA PRO A 49 11.34 2.19 4.02
C PRO A 49 10.76 1.75 5.37
N GLN A 50 11.29 0.67 5.94
CA GLN A 50 10.96 0.20 7.29
C GLN A 50 11.92 0.72 8.38
N SER A 51 13.01 1.39 8.00
CA SER A 51 13.99 1.97 8.92
C SER A 51 13.83 3.49 9.01
N ILE A 52 13.95 4.03 10.23
CA ILE A 52 13.88 5.47 10.49
C ILE A 52 15.29 6.00 10.73
N GLU A 53 15.74 6.92 9.88
CA GLU A 53 17.00 7.64 10.09
C GLU A 53 16.75 8.87 10.97
N VAL A 54 17.40 8.92 12.14
CA VAL A 54 17.29 10.02 13.11
C VAL A 54 18.48 10.98 13.10
N SER A 55 19.38 10.82 12.12
CA SER A 55 20.52 11.72 11.97
C SER A 55 20.04 13.17 11.79
N LYS A 56 20.80 14.13 12.35
CA LYS A 56 20.46 15.57 12.37
C LYS A 56 19.18 15.97 13.13
N ALA A 57 18.52 15.08 13.87
CA ALA A 57 17.36 15.44 14.68
C ALA A 57 17.64 16.53 15.75
N ASN A 58 18.91 16.80 16.06
CA ASN A 58 19.37 17.88 16.93
C ASN A 58 19.40 19.27 16.26
N ARG A 59 19.05 19.38 14.97
CA ARG A 59 19.03 20.63 14.19
C ARG A 59 17.64 20.88 13.61
N TYR A 60 17.27 22.15 13.46
CA TYR A 60 16.04 22.51 12.76
C TYR A 60 16.11 22.11 11.27
N PRO A 61 15.02 21.59 10.70
CA PRO A 61 14.93 21.30 9.28
C PRO A 61 14.79 22.59 8.45
N ASP A 62 14.88 22.46 7.13
CA ASP A 62 14.47 23.55 6.24
C ASP A 62 12.95 23.79 6.38
N PRO A 63 12.48 25.06 6.45
CA PRO A 63 11.05 25.39 6.50
C PRO A 63 10.23 24.76 5.38
N GLN A 64 10.85 24.65 4.20
CA GLN A 64 10.31 24.05 2.99
C GLN A 64 11.45 23.25 2.33
N PRO A 65 11.55 21.93 2.58
CA PRO A 65 12.70 21.14 2.15
C PRO A 65 12.82 21.09 0.62
N ILE A 66 13.88 21.70 0.08
CA ILE A 66 14.04 21.96 -1.36
C ILE A 66 14.02 20.66 -2.17
N ALA A 67 14.75 19.64 -1.72
CA ALA A 67 14.82 18.37 -2.42
C ALA A 67 13.47 17.63 -2.42
N LEU A 68 12.72 17.69 -1.31
CA LEU A 68 11.41 17.04 -1.21
C LEU A 68 10.41 17.73 -2.14
N LEU A 69 10.40 19.07 -2.14
CA LEU A 69 9.58 19.87 -3.06
C LEU A 69 9.89 19.51 -4.51
N ALA A 70 11.16 19.45 -4.90
CA ALA A 70 11.56 19.11 -6.25
C ALA A 70 11.06 17.72 -6.68
N ARG A 71 11.13 16.73 -5.78
CA ARG A 71 10.64 15.38 -6.06
C ARG A 71 9.13 15.33 -6.22
N LEU A 72 8.39 15.96 -5.30
CA LEU A 72 6.93 16.02 -5.35
C LEU A 72 6.42 16.84 -6.54
N ALA A 73 7.08 17.95 -6.88
CA ALA A 73 6.76 18.77 -8.04
C ALA A 73 6.87 17.95 -9.34
N ALA A 74 7.95 17.18 -9.48
CA ALA A 74 8.14 16.27 -10.62
C ALA A 74 7.05 15.19 -10.70
N ILE A 75 6.68 14.58 -9.56
CA ILE A 75 5.63 13.56 -9.49
C ILE A 75 4.25 14.15 -9.85
N TYR A 76 3.96 15.35 -9.38
CA TYR A 76 2.66 16.01 -9.58
C TYR A 76 2.58 16.84 -10.86
N GLY A 77 3.65 16.88 -11.67
CA GLY A 77 3.66 17.60 -12.94
C GLY A 77 3.59 19.13 -12.79
N VAL A 78 4.10 19.69 -11.69
CA VAL A 78 4.12 21.15 -11.43
C VAL A 78 5.55 21.67 -11.26
N LYS A 79 5.72 23.00 -11.24
CA LYS A 79 7.01 23.63 -10.96
C LYS A 79 7.26 23.76 -9.45
N ASN A 80 8.53 23.92 -9.05
CA ASN A 80 8.92 24.05 -7.64
C ASN A 80 8.35 25.29 -6.93
N ASP A 81 8.05 26.35 -7.67
CA ASP A 81 7.40 27.56 -7.15
C ASP A 81 5.87 27.43 -7.04
N GLN A 82 5.30 26.35 -7.58
CA GLN A 82 3.87 26.02 -7.55
C GLN A 82 3.51 25.02 -6.44
N ILE A 83 4.46 24.65 -5.57
CA ILE A 83 4.24 23.66 -4.51
C ILE A 83 4.69 24.18 -3.13
N LEU A 84 3.93 23.78 -2.12
CA LEU A 84 4.24 23.91 -0.70
C LEU A 84 3.90 22.61 0.01
N VAL A 85 4.67 22.25 1.04
CA VAL A 85 4.40 21.08 1.89
C VAL A 85 4.07 21.49 3.32
N ALA A 86 3.17 20.73 3.94
CA ALA A 86 2.66 20.95 5.28
C ALA A 86 2.32 19.62 5.97
N ARG A 87 1.92 19.68 7.25
CA ARG A 87 1.62 18.54 8.11
C ARG A 87 0.30 17.85 7.75
N GLY A 88 0.31 17.16 6.61
CA GLY A 88 -0.88 16.56 6.00
C GLY A 88 -1.80 17.59 5.36
N MET A 89 -2.88 17.13 4.70
CA MET A 89 -3.85 18.04 4.10
C MET A 89 -4.67 18.81 5.13
N ASP A 90 -4.82 18.31 6.36
CA ASP A 90 -5.56 19.02 7.41
C ASP A 90 -4.93 20.37 7.74
N GLU A 91 -3.59 20.47 7.77
CA GLU A 91 -2.90 21.76 7.94
C GLU A 91 -3.04 22.65 6.70
N ILE A 92 -3.12 22.07 5.49
CA ILE A 92 -3.33 22.84 4.26
C ILE A 92 -4.73 23.46 4.23
N ILE A 93 -5.76 22.70 4.64
CA ILE A 93 -7.14 23.20 4.76
C ILE A 93 -7.19 24.40 5.71
N ASP A 94 -6.59 24.28 6.90
CA ASP A 94 -6.50 25.37 7.87
C ASP A 94 -5.69 26.57 7.30
N LEU A 95 -4.56 26.29 6.64
CA LEU A 95 -3.70 27.31 6.02
C LEU A 95 -4.47 28.15 4.99
N ILE A 96 -5.15 27.53 4.04
CA ILE A 96 -5.85 28.29 2.99
C ILE A 96 -7.02 29.09 3.56
N ILE A 97 -7.73 28.58 4.56
CA ILE A 97 -8.77 29.35 5.26
C ILE A 97 -8.15 30.59 5.93
N ARG A 98 -7.03 30.44 6.63
CA ARG A 98 -6.33 31.57 7.28
C ARG A 98 -5.78 32.60 6.30
N VAL A 99 -5.35 32.17 5.12
CA VAL A 99 -4.80 33.06 4.08
C VAL A 99 -5.89 33.88 3.41
N PHE A 100 -7.04 33.27 3.11
CA PHE A 100 -8.04 33.87 2.21
C PHE A 100 -9.33 34.34 2.88
N CYS A 101 -9.60 33.94 4.14
CA CYS A 101 -10.81 34.30 4.85
C CYS A 101 -10.53 35.22 6.05
N ILE A 102 -11.31 36.29 6.13
CA ILE A 102 -11.41 37.15 7.31
C ILE A 102 -12.48 36.54 8.24
N ALA A 103 -12.09 36.25 9.48
CA ALA A 103 -12.98 35.72 10.52
C ALA A 103 -14.24 36.60 10.67
N TYR A 104 -15.39 35.94 10.81
CA TYR A 104 -16.73 36.53 10.99
C TYR A 104 -17.22 37.43 9.85
N LYS A 105 -16.57 37.36 8.68
CA LYS A 105 -16.93 38.15 7.51
C LYS A 105 -17.05 37.29 6.26
N ASP A 106 -16.02 36.51 6.00
CA ASP A 106 -15.96 35.68 4.81
C ASP A 106 -16.61 34.30 5.06
N LYS A 107 -16.96 33.63 3.96
CA LYS A 107 -17.61 32.33 3.96
C LYS A 107 -16.86 31.34 3.08
N ILE A 108 -16.97 30.06 3.38
CA ILE A 108 -16.57 28.96 2.48
C ILE A 108 -17.79 28.18 2.00
N LEU A 109 -17.64 27.41 0.93
CA LEU A 109 -18.66 26.49 0.42
C LEU A 109 -18.14 25.04 0.46
N ILE A 110 -18.97 24.13 0.95
CA ILE A 110 -18.72 22.67 0.95
C ILE A 110 -19.92 21.89 0.39
N THR A 111 -19.71 20.63 0.02
CA THR A 111 -20.69 19.76 -0.65
C THR A 111 -21.02 18.51 0.17
N PRO A 112 -21.77 18.61 1.29
CA PRO A 112 -22.01 17.46 2.18
C PRO A 112 -22.91 16.40 1.52
N PRO A 113 -22.75 15.09 1.83
CA PRO A 113 -21.71 14.52 2.69
C PRO A 113 -20.33 14.59 2.03
N THR A 114 -19.36 15.15 2.75
CA THR A 114 -17.96 15.29 2.31
C THR A 114 -17.03 15.25 3.52
N TYR A 115 -15.74 15.51 3.34
CA TYR A 115 -14.75 15.45 4.41
C TYR A 115 -15.02 16.52 5.49
N GLY A 116 -15.14 16.09 6.74
CA GLY A 116 -15.59 16.94 7.84
C GLY A 116 -14.61 18.02 8.26
N MET A 117 -13.31 17.89 7.93
CA MET A 117 -12.30 18.85 8.38
C MET A 117 -12.45 20.24 7.77
N TYR A 118 -13.11 20.39 6.62
CA TYR A 118 -13.41 21.72 6.08
C TYR A 118 -14.30 22.52 7.03
N GLN A 119 -15.35 21.89 7.56
CA GLN A 119 -16.26 22.50 8.53
C GLN A 119 -15.53 22.77 9.85
N VAL A 120 -14.77 21.80 10.38
CA VAL A 120 -14.03 21.96 11.64
C VAL A 120 -13.02 23.10 11.56
N ALA A 121 -12.27 23.21 10.46
CA ALA A 121 -11.28 24.27 10.26
C ALA A 121 -11.96 25.65 10.12
N ALA A 122 -13.05 25.73 9.37
CA ALA A 122 -13.82 26.97 9.23
C ALA A 122 -14.41 27.45 10.56
N ASP A 123 -15.06 26.54 11.32
CA ASP A 123 -15.63 26.86 12.63
C ASP A 123 -14.55 27.32 13.62
N THR A 124 -13.38 26.67 13.61
CA THR A 124 -12.22 27.08 14.44
C THR A 124 -11.72 28.47 14.06
N ALA A 125 -11.74 28.81 12.77
CA ALA A 125 -11.35 30.11 12.25
C ALA A 125 -12.45 31.19 12.37
N GLY A 126 -13.65 30.84 12.83
CA GLY A 126 -14.80 31.75 12.86
C GLY A 126 -15.32 32.12 11.47
N VAL A 127 -15.21 31.21 10.51
CA VAL A 127 -15.61 31.39 9.10
C VAL A 127 -16.90 30.62 8.83
N GLU A 128 -17.89 31.28 8.23
CA GLU A 128 -19.20 30.66 7.98
C GLU A 128 -19.12 29.61 6.86
N VAL A 129 -19.88 28.52 6.99
CA VAL A 129 -19.93 27.44 6.00
C VAL A 129 -21.27 27.40 5.28
N VAL A 130 -21.23 27.69 3.98
CA VAL A 130 -22.33 27.53 3.04
C VAL A 130 -22.33 26.09 2.50
N LYS A 131 -23.51 25.48 2.42
CA LYS A 131 -23.63 24.06 2.05
C LYS A 131 -24.45 23.88 0.78
N VAL A 132 -23.90 23.12 -0.17
CA VAL A 132 -24.63 22.61 -1.34
C VAL A 132 -24.62 21.10 -1.28
N ALA A 133 -25.65 20.51 -0.66
CA ALA A 133 -25.67 19.07 -0.39
C ALA A 133 -25.74 18.23 -1.67
N LEU A 134 -25.03 17.10 -1.66
CA LEU A 134 -25.17 15.99 -2.60
C LEU A 134 -26.38 15.14 -2.17
N SER A 135 -27.15 14.65 -3.14
CA SER A 135 -28.33 13.84 -2.90
C SER A 135 -28.03 12.35 -3.09
N GLU A 136 -28.49 11.50 -2.19
CA GLU A 136 -28.45 10.04 -2.38
C GLU A 136 -29.30 9.63 -3.60
N GLU A 137 -30.45 10.29 -3.82
CA GLU A 137 -31.38 10.02 -4.93
C GLU A 137 -30.73 10.24 -6.30
N ASP A 138 -29.80 11.20 -6.39
CA ASP A 138 -29.04 11.50 -7.61
C ASP A 138 -27.69 10.75 -7.66
N GLY A 139 -27.48 9.74 -6.81
CA GLY A 139 -26.22 8.99 -6.75
C GLY A 139 -25.01 9.82 -6.28
N PHE A 140 -25.27 10.86 -5.48
CA PHE A 140 -24.29 11.84 -4.99
C PHE A 140 -23.62 12.69 -6.08
N GLU A 141 -24.26 12.85 -7.23
CA GLU A 141 -23.76 13.67 -8.33
C GLU A 141 -23.50 15.13 -7.89
N PHE A 142 -22.40 15.71 -8.37
CA PHE A 142 -22.01 17.08 -8.00
C PHE A 142 -22.80 18.13 -8.79
N PRO A 143 -23.63 18.96 -8.12
CA PRO A 143 -24.50 19.92 -8.79
C PRO A 143 -23.73 21.21 -9.14
N HIS A 144 -22.76 21.13 -10.06
CA HIS A 144 -21.83 22.21 -10.41
C HIS A 144 -22.52 23.55 -10.72
N ALA A 145 -23.66 23.55 -11.44
CA ALA A 145 -24.43 24.76 -11.69
C ALA A 145 -24.97 25.41 -10.40
N LYS A 146 -25.45 24.61 -9.45
CA LYS A 146 -25.92 25.08 -8.13
C LYS A 146 -24.75 25.57 -7.28
N ILE A 147 -23.61 24.87 -7.29
CA ILE A 147 -22.37 25.30 -6.63
C ILE A 147 -21.98 26.70 -7.11
N ILE A 148 -21.95 26.93 -8.43
CA ILE A 148 -21.61 28.23 -9.02
C ILE A 148 -22.62 29.31 -8.61
N ALA A 149 -23.92 29.03 -8.72
CA ALA A 149 -24.97 29.97 -8.38
C ALA A 149 -24.92 30.39 -6.91
N THR A 150 -24.82 29.40 -6.00
CA THR A 150 -24.74 29.63 -4.55
C THR A 150 -23.45 30.35 -4.17
N ALA A 151 -22.30 29.95 -4.73
CA ALA A 151 -21.02 30.62 -4.46
C ALA A 151 -21.04 32.11 -4.82
N LYS A 152 -21.66 32.47 -5.96
CA LYS A 152 -21.84 33.87 -6.37
C LYS A 152 -22.79 34.63 -5.45
N ALA A 153 -23.94 34.04 -5.13
CA ALA A 153 -24.96 34.66 -4.30
C ALA A 153 -24.42 34.96 -2.88
N GLU A 154 -23.72 34.00 -2.29
CA GLU A 154 -23.16 34.10 -0.94
C GLU A 154 -21.78 34.77 -0.89
N LYS A 155 -21.20 35.11 -2.04
CA LYS A 155 -19.86 35.73 -2.17
C LYS A 155 -18.78 34.97 -1.40
N VAL A 156 -18.78 33.63 -1.54
CA VAL A 156 -17.84 32.76 -0.82
C VAL A 156 -16.39 33.00 -1.28
N LYS A 157 -15.44 32.87 -0.36
CA LYS A 157 -14.00 33.02 -0.63
C LYS A 157 -13.33 31.74 -1.10
N ILE A 158 -13.82 30.59 -0.63
CA ILE A 158 -13.26 29.28 -0.96
C ILE A 158 -14.40 28.32 -1.26
N VAL A 159 -14.27 27.53 -2.32
CA VAL A 159 -15.13 26.39 -2.64
C VAL A 159 -14.29 25.12 -2.50
N PHE A 160 -14.62 24.27 -1.54
CA PHE A 160 -13.96 22.96 -1.38
C PHE A 160 -14.67 21.90 -2.22
N LEU A 161 -13.89 21.15 -3.00
CA LEU A 161 -14.34 20.07 -3.87
C LEU A 161 -13.48 18.83 -3.60
N CYS A 162 -14.04 17.79 -3.01
CA CYS A 162 -13.33 16.54 -2.75
C CYS A 162 -13.58 15.54 -3.87
N THR A 163 -12.51 15.07 -4.54
CA THR A 163 -12.60 14.14 -5.66
C THR A 163 -11.39 13.21 -5.74
N PRO A 164 -11.56 11.88 -5.66
CA PRO A 164 -12.77 11.16 -5.26
C PRO A 164 -13.31 11.61 -3.89
N ASN A 165 -14.63 11.78 -3.77
CA ASN A 165 -15.26 12.33 -2.56
C ASN A 165 -15.24 11.32 -1.40
N ASN A 166 -15.04 11.83 -0.19
CA ASN A 166 -15.17 11.04 1.04
C ASN A 166 -16.41 11.53 1.81
N PRO A 167 -17.45 10.69 2.03
CA PRO A 167 -17.37 9.22 2.08
C PRO A 167 -17.94 8.47 0.87
N THR A 168 -18.45 9.14 -0.16
CA THR A 168 -19.27 8.52 -1.21
C THR A 168 -18.46 7.82 -2.30
N GLY A 169 -17.20 8.18 -2.52
CA GLY A 169 -16.29 7.54 -3.47
C GLY A 169 -16.42 8.02 -4.92
N ASN A 170 -17.40 8.84 -5.26
CA ASN A 170 -17.62 9.37 -6.60
C ASN A 170 -16.64 10.51 -6.97
N ILE A 171 -16.53 10.80 -8.26
CA ILE A 171 -15.57 11.76 -8.82
C ILE A 171 -16.26 13.00 -9.40
N ILE A 172 -15.52 14.11 -9.48
CA ILE A 172 -15.87 15.29 -10.26
C ILE A 172 -15.00 15.27 -11.51
N SER A 173 -15.59 15.42 -12.70
CA SER A 173 -14.81 15.51 -13.95
C SER A 173 -14.04 16.82 -14.04
N LEU A 174 -12.89 16.80 -14.74
CA LEU A 174 -12.08 17.99 -14.95
C LEU A 174 -12.88 19.13 -15.61
N ASP A 175 -13.71 18.85 -16.60
CA ASP A 175 -14.56 19.85 -17.26
C ASP A 175 -15.48 20.59 -16.27
N LYS A 176 -15.99 19.88 -15.24
CA LYS A 176 -16.84 20.49 -14.20
C LYS A 176 -16.01 21.35 -13.25
N ILE A 177 -14.81 20.89 -12.86
CA ILE A 177 -13.88 21.67 -12.04
C ILE A 177 -13.47 22.94 -12.79
N GLU A 178 -13.13 22.81 -14.06
CA GLU A 178 -12.80 23.92 -14.97
C GLU A 178 -13.96 24.92 -15.05
N ALA A 179 -15.18 24.45 -15.31
CA ALA A 179 -16.37 25.30 -15.39
C ALA A 179 -16.61 26.10 -14.09
N ILE A 180 -16.37 25.48 -12.92
CA ILE A 180 -16.48 26.14 -11.62
C ILE A 180 -15.37 27.20 -11.47
N ALA A 181 -14.11 26.84 -11.73
CA ALA A 181 -12.97 27.75 -11.62
C ALA A 181 -13.11 28.98 -12.53
N LYS A 182 -13.48 28.76 -13.78
CA LYS A 182 -13.77 29.81 -14.76
C LYS A 182 -14.91 30.73 -14.34
N SER A 183 -15.94 30.16 -13.72
CA SER A 183 -17.14 30.91 -13.33
C SER A 183 -16.96 31.72 -12.04
N LEU A 184 -15.92 31.46 -11.26
CA LEU A 184 -15.69 32.02 -9.93
C LEU A 184 -14.26 32.60 -9.79
N PRO A 185 -13.81 33.53 -10.66
CA PRO A 185 -12.43 34.04 -10.64
C PRO A 185 -12.05 34.81 -9.35
N GLN A 186 -13.02 35.14 -8.50
CA GLN A 186 -12.85 35.87 -7.24
C GLN A 186 -12.85 34.94 -6.00
N ALA A 187 -12.98 33.63 -6.19
CA ALA A 187 -12.94 32.63 -5.14
C ALA A 187 -11.86 31.59 -5.42
N ILE A 188 -11.24 31.07 -4.36
CA ILE A 188 -10.33 29.93 -4.44
C ILE A 188 -11.15 28.66 -4.65
N ILE A 189 -10.84 27.91 -5.71
CA ILE A 189 -11.38 26.57 -5.91
C ILE A 189 -10.37 25.58 -5.35
N ALA A 190 -10.67 25.02 -4.19
CA ALA A 190 -9.81 24.09 -3.48
C ALA A 190 -10.22 22.65 -3.78
N VAL A 191 -9.47 21.99 -4.66
CA VAL A 191 -9.69 20.59 -5.03
C VAL A 191 -8.89 19.69 -4.09
N ASP A 192 -9.59 18.89 -3.29
CA ASP A 192 -9.01 17.87 -2.43
C ASP A 192 -8.90 16.55 -3.18
N GLU A 193 -7.66 16.17 -3.49
CA GLU A 193 -7.30 14.97 -4.23
C GLU A 193 -6.63 13.93 -3.32
N ALA A 194 -7.13 13.77 -2.09
CA ALA A 194 -6.65 12.77 -1.13
C ALA A 194 -6.55 11.34 -1.68
N TYR A 195 -7.40 10.99 -2.65
CA TYR A 195 -7.60 9.63 -3.15
C TYR A 195 -7.40 9.51 -4.67
N ILE A 196 -6.87 10.55 -5.33
CA ILE A 196 -6.81 10.59 -6.80
C ILE A 196 -5.94 9.48 -7.39
N GLU A 197 -4.94 8.99 -6.66
CA GLU A 197 -4.07 7.90 -7.11
C GLU A 197 -4.84 6.58 -7.33
N PHE A 198 -6.04 6.42 -6.76
CA PHE A 198 -6.91 5.25 -6.95
C PHE A 198 -7.90 5.39 -8.12
N ALA A 199 -7.95 6.58 -8.75
CA ALA A 199 -8.85 6.91 -9.83
C ALA A 199 -8.11 6.95 -11.16
N ASP A 200 -8.74 6.42 -12.21
CA ASP A 200 -8.21 6.46 -13.58
C ASP A 200 -8.56 7.81 -14.25
N THR A 201 -8.29 8.92 -13.56
CA THR A 201 -8.61 10.28 -14.02
C THR A 201 -7.41 11.21 -13.82
N GLU A 202 -7.22 12.13 -14.74
CA GLU A 202 -6.20 13.16 -14.62
C GLU A 202 -6.50 14.11 -13.44
N SER A 203 -5.43 14.58 -12.80
CA SER A 203 -5.48 15.49 -11.65
C SER A 203 -5.86 16.92 -12.07
N ALA A 204 -6.61 17.63 -11.24
CA ALA A 204 -6.91 19.06 -11.38
C ALA A 204 -5.65 19.94 -11.38
N ALA A 205 -4.49 19.40 -10.97
CA ALA A 205 -3.20 20.07 -11.10
C ALA A 205 -2.88 20.46 -12.56
N SER A 206 -3.40 19.72 -13.56
CA SER A 206 -3.21 20.05 -14.98
C SER A 206 -3.83 21.39 -15.37
N LEU A 207 -4.88 21.82 -14.64
CA LEU A 207 -5.62 23.07 -14.89
C LEU A 207 -4.97 24.31 -14.25
N LEU A 208 -3.96 24.14 -13.38
CA LEU A 208 -3.33 25.25 -12.63
C LEU A 208 -2.69 26.31 -13.53
N LYS A 209 -2.31 25.94 -14.76
CA LYS A 209 -1.72 26.87 -15.73
C LYS A 209 -2.73 27.92 -16.21
N ASP A 210 -3.98 27.52 -16.37
CA ASP A 210 -5.02 28.34 -17.01
C ASP A 210 -5.93 29.01 -15.97
N TYR A 211 -5.99 28.46 -14.74
CA TYR A 211 -6.89 28.91 -13.68
C TYR A 211 -6.11 29.27 -12.40
N PRO A 212 -5.65 30.54 -12.25
CA PRO A 212 -4.81 30.95 -11.14
C PRO A 212 -5.52 30.94 -9.77
N ASN A 213 -6.85 30.88 -9.75
CA ASN A 213 -7.68 30.75 -8.55
C ASN A 213 -7.93 29.28 -8.14
N LEU A 214 -7.43 28.31 -8.91
CA LEU A 214 -7.47 26.90 -8.57
C LEU A 214 -6.30 26.53 -7.65
N VAL A 215 -6.57 25.73 -6.63
CA VAL A 215 -5.56 25.06 -5.83
C VAL A 215 -5.90 23.57 -5.73
N THR A 216 -4.88 22.72 -5.76
CA THR A 216 -5.04 21.27 -5.61
C THR A 216 -4.29 20.80 -4.37
N MET A 217 -4.91 19.96 -3.55
CA MET A 217 -4.33 19.42 -2.31
C MET A 217 -4.11 17.92 -2.46
N LYS A 218 -2.92 17.44 -2.10
CA LYS A 218 -2.53 16.02 -2.19
C LYS A 218 -1.90 15.53 -0.90
N THR A 219 -1.84 14.21 -0.71
CA THR A 219 -1.25 13.61 0.50
C THR A 219 -0.45 12.35 0.24
N LEU A 220 0.54 12.11 1.10
CA LEU A 220 1.20 10.80 1.20
C LEU A 220 0.44 9.83 2.13
N SER A 221 -0.71 10.21 2.68
CA SER A 221 -1.40 9.40 3.70
C SER A 221 -2.11 8.16 3.15
N LYS A 222 -2.55 8.20 1.89
CA LYS A 222 -3.49 7.21 1.32
C LYS A 222 -2.72 6.22 0.44
N ALA A 223 -2.68 6.39 -0.87
CA ALA A 223 -1.99 5.46 -1.78
C ALA A 223 -0.53 5.18 -1.37
N TYR A 224 0.19 6.21 -0.93
CA TYR A 224 1.59 6.10 -0.52
C TYR A 224 1.82 5.38 0.84
N GLY A 225 0.77 5.12 1.63
CA GLY A 225 0.86 4.40 2.90
C GLY A 225 1.59 5.12 4.03
N PHE A 226 1.69 6.45 3.96
CA PHE A 226 2.47 7.29 4.88
C PHE A 226 1.58 8.15 5.79
N ALA A 227 0.43 7.61 6.21
CA ALA A 227 -0.53 8.33 7.06
C ALA A 227 0.11 8.85 8.35
N GLY A 228 1.00 8.07 8.98
CA GLY A 228 1.72 8.44 10.21
C GLY A 228 2.84 9.47 10.03
N VAL A 229 3.34 9.67 8.80
CA VAL A 229 4.43 10.62 8.49
C VAL A 229 3.91 12.06 8.38
N ARG A 230 2.60 12.23 8.20
CA ARG A 230 1.90 13.53 8.20
C ARG A 230 2.46 14.51 7.16
N ILE A 231 2.54 14.12 5.88
CA ILE A 231 2.92 15.03 4.79
C ILE A 231 1.77 15.21 3.79
N GLY A 232 1.49 16.47 3.48
CA GLY A 232 0.56 16.90 2.44
C GLY A 232 1.17 18.01 1.60
N SER A 233 0.64 18.20 0.40
CA SER A 233 1.12 19.19 -0.57
C SER A 233 -0.01 20.08 -1.06
N LEU A 234 0.25 21.39 -1.11
CA LEU A 234 -0.59 22.39 -1.76
C LEU A 234 0.05 22.74 -3.11
N LEU A 235 -0.70 22.55 -4.19
CA LEU A 235 -0.31 22.89 -5.55
C LEU A 235 -1.13 24.10 -6.01
N ALA A 236 -0.49 25.17 -6.44
CA ALA A 236 -1.17 26.42 -6.77
C ALA A 236 -0.35 27.32 -7.68
N HIS A 237 -0.95 28.42 -8.15
CA HIS A 237 -0.20 29.52 -8.77
C HIS A 237 0.91 30.04 -7.83
N PRO A 238 2.11 30.45 -8.32
CA PRO A 238 3.24 30.87 -7.48
C PRO A 238 2.91 32.00 -6.50
N ASP A 239 2.02 32.93 -6.87
CA ASP A 239 1.59 34.00 -5.99
C ASP A 239 0.79 33.49 -4.78
N ILE A 240 -0.05 32.46 -4.97
CA ILE A 240 -0.78 31.79 -3.89
C ILE A 240 0.20 31.09 -2.95
N ILE A 241 1.19 30.39 -3.50
CA ILE A 241 2.25 29.74 -2.71
C ILE A 241 3.01 30.79 -1.90
N THR A 242 3.35 31.93 -2.51
CA THR A 242 4.09 33.02 -1.87
C THR A 242 3.33 33.62 -0.69
N VAL A 243 2.03 33.90 -0.83
CA VAL A 243 1.22 34.41 0.30
C VAL A 243 0.99 33.34 1.37
N SER A 244 0.82 32.08 0.97
CA SER A 244 0.62 30.96 1.90
C SER A 244 1.83 30.73 2.79
N ARG A 245 3.05 30.87 2.26
CA ARG A 245 4.30 30.79 3.03
C ARG A 245 4.40 31.80 4.18
N LYS A 246 3.68 32.93 4.11
CA LYS A 246 3.69 33.95 5.18
C LYS A 246 2.94 33.51 6.44
N VAL A 247 2.03 32.54 6.31
CA VAL A 247 1.16 32.07 7.41
C VAL A 247 1.63 30.70 7.94
N LEU A 248 2.42 29.97 7.17
CA LEU A 248 2.95 28.67 7.55
C LEU A 248 3.86 28.77 8.79
N ALA A 249 3.81 27.73 9.64
CA ALA A 249 4.77 27.61 10.73
C ALA A 249 6.22 27.61 10.20
N PRO A 250 7.21 28.15 10.95
CA PRO A 250 8.57 28.28 10.46
C PRO A 250 9.25 26.94 10.17
N TYR A 251 8.83 25.86 10.85
CA TYR A 251 9.36 24.50 10.66
C TYR A 251 8.19 23.50 10.69
N PRO A 252 7.39 23.39 9.61
CA PRO A 252 6.12 22.67 9.62
C PRO A 252 6.30 21.15 9.61
N LEU A 253 7.44 20.65 9.09
CA LEU A 253 7.72 19.23 8.94
C LEU A 253 8.92 18.80 9.79
N PRO A 254 8.82 17.72 10.58
CA PRO A 254 9.98 17.13 11.25
C PRO A 254 10.98 16.50 10.28
N GLU A 255 12.29 16.70 10.51
CA GLU A 255 13.37 16.15 9.67
C GLU A 255 13.26 14.62 9.43
N PRO A 256 12.97 13.76 10.44
CA PRO A 256 12.81 12.32 10.19
C PRO A 256 11.68 11.99 9.21
N CYS A 257 10.60 12.77 9.23
CA CYS A 257 9.47 12.59 8.31
C CYS A 257 9.83 12.96 6.87
N VAL A 258 10.61 14.05 6.71
CA VAL A 258 11.14 14.48 5.41
C VAL A 258 12.05 13.40 4.80
N ARG A 259 12.93 12.79 5.62
CA ARG A 259 13.81 11.70 5.18
C ARG A 259 13.05 10.44 4.76
N LEU A 260 12.08 10.01 5.55
CA LEU A 260 11.22 8.87 5.20
C LEU A 260 10.51 9.13 3.87
N ALA A 261 9.96 10.33 3.67
CA ALA A 261 9.32 10.70 2.42
C ALA A 261 10.29 10.66 1.24
N HIS A 262 11.54 11.11 1.40
CA HIS A 262 12.55 10.99 0.36
C HIS A 262 12.80 9.54 -0.08
N GLN A 263 12.88 8.62 0.88
CA GLN A 263 13.11 7.21 0.59
C GLN A 263 11.89 6.56 -0.07
N LEU A 264 10.68 6.85 0.41
CA LEU A 264 9.42 6.43 -0.23
C LEU A 264 9.30 6.93 -1.67
N LEU A 265 9.71 8.17 -1.93
CA LEU A 265 9.58 8.77 -3.25
C LEU A 265 10.72 8.38 -4.19
N SER A 266 11.63 7.49 -3.80
CA SER A 266 12.63 6.88 -4.70
C SER A 266 11.94 6.08 -5.84
N PRO A 267 12.64 5.79 -6.96
CA PRO A 267 12.06 4.99 -8.05
C PRO A 267 11.43 3.67 -7.56
N LEU A 268 12.15 2.94 -6.71
CA LEU A 268 11.64 1.71 -6.08
C LEU A 268 10.41 1.96 -5.20
N GLY A 269 10.47 2.97 -4.32
CA GLY A 269 9.33 3.27 -3.45
C GLY A 269 8.06 3.63 -4.25
N LEU A 270 8.21 4.38 -5.35
CA LEU A 270 7.11 4.69 -6.26
C LEU A 270 6.58 3.45 -6.99
N GLN A 271 7.45 2.54 -7.41
CA GLN A 271 7.04 1.27 -8.03
C GLN A 271 6.17 0.44 -7.08
N LEU A 272 6.53 0.38 -5.80
CA LEU A 272 5.74 -0.33 -4.78
C LEU A 272 4.40 0.35 -4.50
N VAL A 273 4.39 1.68 -4.43
CA VAL A 273 3.14 2.44 -4.29
C VAL A 273 2.22 2.13 -5.46
N HIS A 274 2.74 2.13 -6.68
CA HIS A 274 1.97 1.79 -7.87
C HIS A 274 1.43 0.36 -7.82
N SER A 275 2.28 -0.65 -7.59
CA SER A 275 1.84 -2.05 -7.56
C SER A 275 0.79 -2.32 -6.48
N ARG A 276 0.99 -1.77 -5.27
CA ARG A 276 0.01 -1.89 -4.17
C ARG A 276 -1.29 -1.16 -4.48
N THR A 277 -1.22 -0.01 -5.14
CA THR A 277 -2.43 0.74 -5.54
C THR A 277 -3.25 -0.06 -6.55
N GLU A 278 -2.61 -0.74 -7.52
CA GLU A 278 -3.32 -1.61 -8.46
C GLU A 278 -3.95 -2.84 -7.76
N ILE A 279 -3.28 -3.44 -6.77
CA ILE A 279 -3.88 -4.50 -5.94
C ILE A 279 -5.11 -3.98 -5.20
N LEU A 280 -5.02 -2.81 -4.57
CA LEU A 280 -6.16 -2.20 -3.85
C LEU A 280 -7.31 -1.83 -4.80
N LYS A 281 -7.02 -1.40 -6.03
CA LYS A 281 -8.05 -1.16 -7.06
C LYS A 281 -8.74 -2.47 -7.45
N ALA A 282 -7.98 -3.53 -7.71
CA ALA A 282 -8.54 -4.84 -8.05
C ALA A 282 -9.41 -5.39 -6.89
N GLU A 283 -8.92 -5.30 -5.66
CA GLU A 283 -9.66 -5.70 -4.46
C GLU A 283 -10.91 -4.85 -4.23
N ARG A 284 -10.88 -3.55 -4.53
CA ARG A 284 -12.08 -2.69 -4.50
C ARG A 284 -13.16 -3.21 -5.45
N GLU A 285 -12.81 -3.50 -6.71
CA GLU A 285 -13.78 -4.00 -7.68
C GLU A 285 -14.35 -5.36 -7.25
N ARG A 286 -13.51 -6.25 -6.73
CA ARG A 286 -13.94 -7.52 -6.15
C ARG A 286 -14.90 -7.33 -4.98
N MET A 287 -14.56 -6.47 -4.02
CA MET A 287 -15.43 -6.20 -2.87
C MET A 287 -16.76 -5.58 -3.31
N LEU A 288 -16.76 -4.66 -4.29
CA LEU A 288 -18.00 -4.10 -4.85
C LEU A 288 -18.90 -5.20 -5.42
N GLU A 289 -18.35 -6.15 -6.17
CA GLU A 289 -19.10 -7.27 -6.73
C GLU A 289 -19.70 -8.16 -5.64
N VAL A 290 -18.89 -8.58 -4.67
CA VAL A 290 -19.36 -9.48 -3.60
C VAL A 290 -20.42 -8.79 -2.73
N LEU A 291 -20.21 -7.53 -2.32
CA LEU A 291 -21.15 -6.80 -1.47
C LEU A 291 -22.53 -6.66 -2.13
N ARG A 292 -22.60 -6.41 -3.44
CA ARG A 292 -23.88 -6.32 -4.17
C ARG A 292 -24.69 -7.60 -4.14
N GLN A 293 -24.05 -8.74 -3.91
CA GLN A 293 -24.69 -10.05 -3.85
C GLN A 293 -25.04 -10.49 -2.42
N LEU A 294 -24.60 -9.76 -1.39
CA LEU A 294 -24.86 -10.15 -0.01
C LEU A 294 -26.28 -9.82 0.44
N PRO A 295 -27.00 -10.75 1.07
CA PRO A 295 -28.30 -10.48 1.64
C PRO A 295 -28.20 -9.46 2.78
N GLY A 296 -29.12 -8.50 2.82
CA GLY A 296 -29.14 -7.44 3.84
C GLY A 296 -28.34 -6.18 3.50
N ILE A 297 -27.66 -6.17 2.35
CA ILE A 297 -27.13 -4.95 1.73
C ILE A 297 -28.18 -4.41 0.77
N GLU A 298 -28.62 -3.17 1.00
CA GLU A 298 -29.65 -2.49 0.21
C GLU A 298 -29.05 -1.84 -1.04
N GLU A 299 -27.89 -1.20 -0.89
CA GLU A 299 -27.24 -0.45 -1.96
C GLU A 299 -25.71 -0.45 -1.77
N VAL A 300 -24.96 -0.49 -2.87
CA VAL A 300 -23.49 -0.42 -2.87
C VAL A 300 -23.04 0.64 -3.86
N TYR A 301 -22.61 1.78 -3.33
CA TYR A 301 -22.28 2.93 -4.15
C TYR A 301 -20.93 2.73 -4.88
N PRO A 302 -20.83 3.14 -6.16
CA PRO A 302 -19.56 3.10 -6.90
C PRO A 302 -18.47 3.89 -6.20
N SER A 303 -17.22 3.42 -6.28
CA SER A 303 -16.08 4.10 -5.67
C SER A 303 -14.88 4.14 -6.60
N LYS A 304 -14.21 5.29 -6.64
CA LYS A 304 -12.89 5.50 -7.23
C LYS A 304 -11.82 5.82 -6.18
N ALA A 305 -12.11 5.59 -4.90
CA ALA A 305 -11.18 5.74 -3.78
C ALA A 305 -10.66 4.37 -3.28
N ASN A 306 -10.04 4.32 -2.10
CA ASN A 306 -9.65 3.08 -1.39
C ASN A 306 -10.64 2.67 -0.29
N PHE A 307 -11.93 2.90 -0.53
CA PHE A 307 -13.01 2.52 0.38
C PHE A 307 -14.32 2.36 -0.39
N ILE A 308 -15.31 1.72 0.21
CA ILE A 308 -16.65 1.55 -0.34
C ILE A 308 -17.67 2.05 0.68
N LEU A 309 -18.64 2.83 0.22
CA LEU A 309 -19.85 3.17 0.97
C LEU A 309 -20.95 2.20 0.57
N PHE A 310 -21.71 1.68 1.52
CA PHE A 310 -22.85 0.82 1.26
C PHE A 310 -23.95 1.05 2.30
N LYS A 311 -25.18 0.75 1.92
CA LYS A 311 -26.38 0.91 2.73
C LYS A 311 -26.91 -0.45 3.14
N VAL A 312 -27.38 -0.54 4.37
CA VAL A 312 -27.98 -1.74 4.97
C VAL A 312 -29.26 -1.36 5.71
N GLU A 313 -30.10 -2.32 6.03
CA GLU A 313 -31.37 -2.05 6.74
C GLU A 313 -31.15 -1.41 8.13
N ASN A 314 -30.16 -1.90 8.88
CA ASN A 314 -29.84 -1.39 10.22
C ASN A 314 -28.33 -1.20 10.41
N GLY A 315 -27.82 -0.06 9.95
CA GLY A 315 -26.38 0.25 9.98
C GLY A 315 -25.78 0.21 11.38
N GLY A 316 -26.54 0.66 12.38
CA GLY A 316 -26.08 0.64 13.78
C GLY A 316 -25.90 -0.77 14.34
N LYS A 317 -26.79 -1.70 13.99
CA LYS A 317 -26.67 -3.12 14.39
C LYS A 317 -25.51 -3.80 13.65
N ILE A 318 -25.46 -3.70 12.32
CA ILE A 318 -24.40 -4.34 11.51
C ILE A 318 -23.02 -3.83 11.94
N TYR A 319 -22.88 -2.53 12.20
CA TYR A 319 -21.65 -1.97 12.74
C TYR A 319 -21.21 -2.65 14.06
N LYS A 320 -22.13 -2.81 15.01
CA LYS A 320 -21.85 -3.47 16.30
C LYS A 320 -21.51 -4.95 16.11
N ASP A 321 -22.19 -5.65 15.20
CA ASP A 321 -21.97 -7.07 14.93
C ASP A 321 -20.59 -7.31 14.30
N VAL A 322 -20.17 -6.45 13.36
CA VAL A 322 -18.83 -6.51 12.75
C VAL A 322 -17.75 -6.15 13.77
N LEU A 323 -17.99 -5.13 14.60
CA LEU A 323 -17.09 -4.76 15.69
C LEU A 323 -16.87 -5.90 16.69
N ALA A 324 -17.94 -6.59 17.09
CA ALA A 324 -17.87 -7.72 18.01
C ALA A 324 -17.03 -8.90 17.47
N LYS A 325 -16.80 -8.94 16.15
CA LYS A 325 -15.93 -9.91 15.46
C LYS A 325 -14.47 -9.43 15.34
N GLY A 326 -14.11 -8.30 15.97
CA GLY A 326 -12.74 -7.79 15.96
C GLY A 326 -12.39 -6.90 14.76
N ILE A 327 -13.39 -6.43 14.01
CA ILE A 327 -13.19 -5.65 12.78
C ILE A 327 -13.80 -4.26 12.95
N VAL A 328 -12.99 -3.22 12.73
CA VAL A 328 -13.42 -1.83 12.84
C VAL A 328 -13.67 -1.27 11.45
N ILE A 329 -14.93 -0.93 11.19
CA ILE A 329 -15.36 -0.21 9.98
C ILE A 329 -15.88 1.18 10.38
N ARG A 330 -16.34 2.00 9.42
CA ARG A 330 -16.85 3.34 9.72
C ARG A 330 -18.36 3.42 9.61
N ASN A 331 -19.03 3.77 10.71
CA ASN A 331 -20.45 4.13 10.66
C ASN A 331 -20.65 5.53 10.07
N ARG A 332 -21.45 5.62 9.00
CA ARG A 332 -21.73 6.85 8.23
C ARG A 332 -23.19 7.27 8.31
N ALA A 333 -23.97 6.73 9.25
CA ALA A 333 -25.37 7.09 9.47
C ALA A 333 -25.62 8.59 9.74
N LYS A 334 -24.61 9.33 10.24
CA LYS A 334 -24.68 10.80 10.41
C LYS A 334 -24.59 11.56 9.09
N ASP A 335 -23.95 10.96 8.09
CA ASP A 335 -23.74 11.54 6.76
C ASP A 335 -24.90 11.12 5.83
N VAL A 336 -25.21 9.83 5.78
CA VAL A 336 -26.32 9.23 5.02
C VAL A 336 -26.93 8.10 5.84
N ALA A 337 -28.25 8.10 6.03
CA ALA A 337 -28.94 7.17 6.92
C ALA A 337 -28.62 5.70 6.60
N ASN A 338 -28.34 4.92 7.65
CA ASN A 338 -28.00 3.49 7.59
C ASN A 338 -26.81 3.11 6.69
N THR A 339 -25.94 4.05 6.34
CA THR A 339 -24.73 3.74 5.56
C THR A 339 -23.54 3.39 6.44
N LEU A 340 -22.72 2.48 5.93
CA LEU A 340 -21.43 2.08 6.48
C LEU A 340 -20.38 2.27 5.40
N ARG A 341 -19.16 2.59 5.82
CA ARG A 341 -18.00 2.67 4.95
C ARG A 341 -16.92 1.72 5.41
N ILE A 342 -16.38 0.96 4.48
CA ILE A 342 -15.25 0.06 4.68
C ILE A 342 -14.07 0.54 3.85
N SER A 343 -12.89 0.62 4.47
CA SER A 343 -11.64 0.77 3.73
C SER A 343 -11.29 -0.51 3.01
N ILE A 344 -10.55 -0.42 1.89
CA ILE A 344 -10.01 -1.60 1.21
C ILE A 344 -8.70 -1.99 1.89
N GLY A 345 -8.66 -3.20 2.41
CA GLY A 345 -7.51 -3.83 3.06
C GLY A 345 -6.77 -4.79 2.13
N THR A 346 -5.94 -5.64 2.72
CA THR A 346 -5.37 -6.82 2.05
C THR A 346 -6.46 -7.82 1.66
N PRO A 347 -6.23 -8.73 0.70
CA PRO A 347 -7.19 -9.79 0.36
C PRO A 347 -7.70 -10.58 1.58
N GLU A 348 -6.82 -10.84 2.54
CA GLU A 348 -7.10 -11.51 3.81
C GLU A 348 -8.06 -10.69 4.67
N GLU A 349 -7.74 -9.41 4.92
CA GLU A 349 -8.60 -8.51 5.69
C GLU A 349 -9.97 -8.33 5.01
N ASN A 350 -9.98 -8.14 3.69
CA ASN A 350 -11.21 -8.03 2.91
C ASN A 350 -12.08 -9.27 3.03
N ASN A 351 -11.48 -10.47 2.95
CA ASN A 351 -12.20 -11.73 3.14
C ASN A 351 -12.79 -11.85 4.55
N LEU A 352 -12.07 -11.40 5.59
CA LEU A 352 -12.56 -11.40 6.96
C LEU A 352 -13.76 -10.47 7.15
N VAL A 353 -13.75 -9.28 6.53
CA VAL A 353 -14.93 -8.38 6.54
C VAL A 353 -16.10 -8.98 5.78
N LEU A 354 -15.87 -9.52 4.59
CA LEU A 354 -16.92 -10.16 3.80
C LEU A 354 -17.57 -11.33 4.57
N ALA A 355 -16.75 -12.18 5.20
CA ALA A 355 -17.25 -13.25 6.07
C ALA A 355 -18.01 -12.69 7.29
N ALA A 356 -17.53 -11.60 7.89
CA ALA A 356 -18.23 -10.93 8.98
C ALA A 356 -19.60 -10.35 8.57
N LEU A 357 -19.74 -9.96 7.31
CA LEU A 357 -20.99 -9.52 6.67
C LEU A 357 -21.86 -10.67 6.12
N GLY A 358 -21.41 -11.92 6.26
CA GLY A 358 -22.19 -13.12 5.89
C GLY A 358 -21.90 -13.69 4.50
N ALA A 359 -20.79 -13.31 3.86
CA ALA A 359 -20.34 -13.96 2.62
C ALA A 359 -20.04 -15.44 2.84
N LYS A 360 -20.41 -16.28 1.88
CA LYS A 360 -20.07 -17.71 1.86
C LYS A 360 -18.61 -17.91 1.46
N LEU A 361 -18.04 -19.04 1.89
CA LEU A 361 -16.64 -19.43 1.61
C LEU A 361 -16.32 -19.41 0.10
N ASP A 362 -17.25 -19.84 -0.75
CA ASP A 362 -17.06 -19.87 -2.20
C ASP A 362 -16.93 -18.47 -2.84
N ASN A 363 -17.39 -17.42 -2.15
CA ASN A 363 -17.29 -16.03 -2.58
C ASN A 363 -16.04 -15.33 -2.04
N LEU A 364 -15.23 -16.01 -1.21
CA LEU A 364 -13.99 -15.46 -0.68
C LEU A 364 -12.86 -15.74 -1.66
N ALA A 365 -12.00 -14.74 -1.88
CA ALA A 365 -10.87 -14.91 -2.77
C ALA A 365 -9.92 -15.98 -2.21
N LYS A 366 -9.38 -16.84 -3.07
CA LYS A 366 -8.22 -17.64 -2.70
C LYS A 366 -7.08 -16.66 -2.41
N VAL A 367 -6.62 -16.66 -1.16
CA VAL A 367 -5.46 -15.88 -0.76
C VAL A 367 -4.23 -16.52 -1.39
N GLU A 368 -3.58 -15.81 -2.30
CA GLU A 368 -2.35 -16.29 -2.94
C GLU A 368 -1.16 -16.16 -1.99
N ARG A 369 -0.30 -17.19 -1.98
CA ARG A 369 0.94 -17.23 -1.23
C ARG A 369 1.98 -16.36 -1.91
N THR A 370 1.98 -15.08 -1.55
CA THR A 370 2.81 -14.04 -2.16
C THR A 370 3.66 -13.31 -1.12
N ALA A 371 4.77 -12.72 -1.56
CA ALA A 371 5.57 -11.82 -0.74
C ALA A 371 6.39 -10.84 -1.59
N THR A 372 6.66 -9.67 -1.02
CA THR A 372 7.61 -8.71 -1.56
C THR A 372 8.64 -8.34 -0.51
N VAL A 373 9.92 -8.55 -0.81
CA VAL A 373 11.04 -8.20 0.07
C VAL A 373 11.94 -7.18 -0.60
N ILE A 374 12.31 -6.17 0.16
CA ILE A 374 13.26 -5.14 -0.27
C ILE A 374 14.43 -5.16 0.69
N ARG A 375 15.63 -5.21 0.14
CA ARG A 375 16.88 -5.17 0.88
C ARG A 375 17.79 -4.14 0.24
N ASN A 376 18.19 -3.16 1.03
CA ASN A 376 19.19 -2.19 0.62
C ASN A 376 20.35 -2.22 1.61
N THR A 377 21.55 -2.28 1.08
CA THR A 377 22.81 -2.11 1.81
C THR A 377 23.53 -0.89 1.24
N ASN A 378 24.77 -0.64 1.67
CA ASN A 378 25.61 0.37 1.02
C ASN A 378 26.09 -0.08 -0.37
N GLU A 379 26.06 -1.38 -0.65
CA GLU A 379 26.61 -2.02 -1.84
C GLU A 379 25.50 -2.41 -2.83
N THR A 380 24.31 -2.77 -2.35
CA THR A 380 23.23 -3.30 -3.17
C THR A 380 21.86 -2.66 -2.87
N ARG A 381 20.98 -2.67 -3.87
CA ARG A 381 19.54 -2.40 -3.76
C ARG A 381 18.77 -3.49 -4.46
N ILE A 382 17.93 -4.21 -3.72
CA ILE A 382 17.30 -5.44 -4.21
C ILE A 382 15.83 -5.45 -3.87
N THR A 383 15.01 -5.82 -4.86
CA THR A 383 13.59 -6.07 -4.70
C THR A 383 13.23 -7.43 -5.26
N VAL A 384 12.54 -8.24 -4.47
CA VAL A 384 12.07 -9.56 -4.85
C VAL A 384 10.56 -9.67 -4.61
N GLU A 385 9.81 -10.07 -5.62
CA GLU A 385 8.38 -10.41 -5.56
C GLU A 385 8.20 -11.87 -5.97
N VAL A 386 7.57 -12.66 -5.09
CA VAL A 386 7.32 -14.10 -5.29
C VAL A 386 5.82 -14.37 -5.21
N ASN A 387 5.32 -15.25 -6.09
CA ASN A 387 3.99 -15.87 -5.98
C ASN A 387 4.12 -17.39 -6.13
N LEU A 388 3.80 -18.14 -5.07
CA LEU A 388 3.89 -19.60 -5.05
C LEU A 388 2.66 -20.30 -5.68
N ASP A 389 1.63 -19.54 -6.04
CA ASP A 389 0.39 -20.03 -6.64
C ASP A 389 0.26 -19.69 -8.14
N GLN A 390 1.20 -18.92 -8.70
CA GLN A 390 1.28 -18.60 -10.12
C GLN A 390 2.66 -18.97 -10.68
N THR A 391 2.77 -19.39 -11.94
CA THR A 391 4.07 -19.74 -12.57
C THR A 391 4.69 -18.61 -13.39
N SER A 392 4.03 -17.45 -13.46
CA SER A 392 4.42 -16.29 -14.28
C SER A 392 3.90 -14.99 -13.66
N PRO A 393 4.56 -13.83 -13.90
CA PRO A 393 5.73 -13.65 -14.74
C PRO A 393 7.04 -14.08 -14.08
N ILE A 394 8.05 -14.39 -14.89
CA ILE A 394 9.44 -14.54 -14.46
C ILE A 394 10.21 -13.40 -15.14
N GLN A 395 10.66 -12.44 -14.33
CA GLN A 395 11.37 -11.24 -14.79
C GLN A 395 12.55 -10.99 -13.87
N ILE A 396 13.77 -11.15 -14.37
CA ILE A 396 14.97 -11.15 -13.54
C ILE A 396 16.00 -10.23 -14.16
N HIS A 397 16.46 -9.28 -13.35
CA HIS A 397 17.42 -8.27 -13.72
C HIS A 397 18.38 -8.02 -12.56
N THR A 398 19.47 -8.79 -12.48
CA THR A 398 20.54 -8.57 -11.49
C THR A 398 21.76 -7.85 -12.07
N GLY A 399 21.79 -7.65 -13.38
CA GLY A 399 22.98 -7.17 -14.10
C GLY A 399 24.04 -8.25 -14.34
N VAL A 400 23.76 -9.52 -14.05
CA VAL A 400 24.66 -10.67 -14.26
C VAL A 400 23.93 -11.75 -15.07
N GLY A 401 24.12 -11.75 -16.40
CA GLY A 401 23.27 -12.53 -17.31
C GLY A 401 23.24 -14.05 -17.09
N PHE A 402 24.34 -14.66 -16.65
CA PHE A 402 24.34 -16.09 -16.27
C PHE A 402 23.48 -16.32 -15.02
N PHE A 403 23.56 -15.43 -14.03
CA PHE A 403 22.79 -15.54 -12.80
C PHE A 403 21.30 -15.29 -13.03
N ASP A 404 20.96 -14.32 -13.89
CA ASP A 404 19.59 -14.11 -14.36
C ASP A 404 19.01 -15.41 -14.95
N HIS A 405 19.75 -16.07 -15.86
CA HIS A 405 19.33 -17.34 -16.45
C HIS A 405 19.15 -18.46 -15.40
N MET A 406 20.04 -18.56 -14.41
CA MET A 406 19.92 -19.55 -13.34
C MET A 406 18.67 -19.32 -12.48
N LEU A 407 18.37 -18.06 -12.13
CA LEU A 407 17.18 -17.72 -11.36
C LEU A 407 15.89 -17.93 -12.16
N GLU A 408 15.93 -17.76 -13.49
CA GLU A 408 14.82 -18.08 -14.38
C GLU A 408 14.52 -19.59 -14.36
N GLN A 409 15.56 -20.43 -14.45
CA GLN A 409 15.41 -21.88 -14.34
C GLN A 409 14.84 -22.27 -12.97
N LEU A 410 15.31 -21.62 -11.90
CA LEU A 410 14.82 -21.86 -10.54
C LEU A 410 13.30 -21.60 -10.44
N ALA A 411 12.83 -20.43 -10.87
CA ALA A 411 11.41 -20.08 -10.83
C ALA A 411 10.57 -21.00 -11.74
N LYS A 412 11.04 -21.24 -12.97
CA LYS A 412 10.35 -22.06 -13.97
C LYS A 412 10.17 -23.50 -13.52
N HIS A 413 11.22 -24.12 -13.00
CA HIS A 413 11.18 -25.51 -12.55
C HIS A 413 10.66 -25.67 -11.12
N GLY A 414 10.73 -24.62 -10.31
CA GLY A 414 10.08 -24.52 -9.01
C GLY A 414 8.55 -24.33 -9.10
N GLY A 415 8.05 -23.87 -10.26
CA GLY A 415 6.62 -23.69 -10.49
C GLY A 415 6.03 -22.47 -9.79
N PHE A 416 6.80 -21.39 -9.67
CA PHE A 416 6.38 -20.13 -9.03
C PHE A 416 6.78 -18.92 -9.88
N SER A 417 6.11 -17.78 -9.69
CA SER A 417 6.45 -16.52 -10.37
C SER A 417 7.53 -15.78 -9.59
N LEU A 418 8.43 -15.11 -10.29
CA LEU A 418 9.53 -14.38 -9.67
C LEU A 418 9.80 -13.10 -10.44
N LYS A 419 9.59 -11.94 -9.80
CA LYS A 419 10.17 -10.68 -10.27
C LYS A 419 11.31 -10.30 -9.35
N LEU A 420 12.48 -10.08 -9.93
CA LEU A 420 13.69 -9.78 -9.17
C LEU A 420 14.49 -8.69 -9.88
N VAL A 421 14.71 -7.58 -9.18
CA VAL A 421 15.56 -6.49 -9.64
C VAL A 421 16.64 -6.25 -8.59
N ALA A 422 17.89 -6.28 -9.01
CA ALA A 422 19.03 -5.96 -8.18
C ALA A 422 19.96 -4.97 -8.88
N GLU A 423 20.32 -3.91 -8.16
CA GLU A 423 21.39 -2.98 -8.52
C GLU A 423 22.49 -3.14 -7.49
N GLY A 424 23.63 -3.70 -7.88
CA GLY A 424 24.77 -3.89 -7.00
C GLY A 424 26.06 -3.33 -7.59
N ASP A 425 27.13 -3.38 -6.80
CA ASP A 425 28.49 -2.98 -7.14
C ASP A 425 29.20 -3.99 -8.05
N THR A 426 28.53 -4.44 -9.13
CA THR A 426 29.02 -5.45 -10.08
C THR A 426 30.32 -5.07 -10.82
N HIS A 427 30.78 -3.83 -10.66
CA HIS A 427 32.06 -3.32 -11.15
C HIS A 427 33.25 -3.63 -10.21
N ILE A 428 32.98 -3.96 -8.94
CA ILE A 428 33.96 -4.42 -7.96
C ILE A 428 34.07 -5.94 -8.07
N ASP A 429 32.99 -6.66 -7.74
CA ASP A 429 32.80 -8.09 -8.00
C ASP A 429 31.30 -8.44 -7.98
N TYR A 430 30.95 -9.73 -8.14
CA TYR A 430 29.56 -10.19 -8.11
C TYR A 430 29.10 -10.71 -6.75
N HIS A 431 30.00 -10.79 -5.76
CA HIS A 431 29.79 -11.48 -4.50
C HIS A 431 28.65 -10.86 -3.70
N HIS A 432 28.70 -9.55 -3.47
CA HIS A 432 27.67 -8.82 -2.71
C HIS A 432 26.30 -8.89 -3.39
N THR A 433 26.26 -8.76 -4.71
CA THR A 433 25.01 -8.84 -5.49
C THR A 433 24.36 -10.22 -5.38
N VAL A 434 25.13 -11.31 -5.54
CA VAL A 434 24.62 -12.68 -5.47
C VAL A 434 24.15 -13.02 -4.05
N GLU A 435 24.94 -12.66 -3.04
CA GLU A 435 24.61 -12.91 -1.62
C GLU A 435 23.33 -12.17 -1.20
N ASP A 436 23.25 -10.86 -1.46
CA ASP A 436 22.10 -10.07 -1.06
C ASP A 436 20.83 -10.46 -1.84
N VAL A 437 20.97 -10.91 -3.11
CA VAL A 437 19.86 -11.50 -3.90
C VAL A 437 19.34 -12.76 -3.23
N ALA A 438 20.24 -13.67 -2.82
CA ALA A 438 19.86 -14.91 -2.15
C ALA A 438 19.16 -14.63 -0.81
N ILE A 439 19.65 -13.66 -0.03
CA ILE A 439 19.01 -13.24 1.23
C ILE A 439 17.61 -12.67 0.97
N ALA A 440 17.47 -11.78 -0.02
CA ALA A 440 16.17 -11.19 -0.35
C ALA A 440 15.17 -12.24 -0.87
N LEU A 441 15.61 -13.15 -1.74
CA LEU A 441 14.79 -14.23 -2.29
C LEU A 441 14.38 -15.25 -1.22
N GLY A 442 15.30 -15.69 -0.37
CA GLY A 442 15.00 -16.59 0.74
C GLY A 442 13.99 -15.98 1.72
N ASN A 443 14.09 -14.67 1.99
CA ASN A 443 13.11 -13.95 2.79
C ASN A 443 11.73 -13.89 2.12
N ALA A 444 11.67 -13.61 0.81
CA ALA A 444 10.41 -13.56 0.07
C ALA A 444 9.73 -14.93 0.03
N LEU A 445 10.46 -16.00 -0.29
CA LEU A 445 9.96 -17.37 -0.27
C LEU A 445 9.44 -17.77 1.13
N ARG A 446 10.17 -17.42 2.19
CA ARG A 446 9.74 -17.68 3.58
C ARG A 446 8.45 -16.95 3.93
N GLN A 447 8.34 -15.67 3.56
CA GLN A 447 7.13 -14.87 3.80
C GLN A 447 5.94 -15.42 3.02
N ALA A 448 6.13 -15.78 1.74
CA ALA A 448 5.10 -16.36 0.89
C ALA A 448 4.61 -17.73 1.39
N LEU A 449 5.50 -18.54 1.98
CA LEU A 449 5.14 -19.85 2.57
C LEU A 449 4.26 -19.74 3.82
N GLY A 450 4.17 -18.56 4.46
CA GLY A 450 3.30 -18.32 5.61
C GLY A 450 3.54 -19.31 6.77
N ASP A 451 2.44 -19.86 7.30
CA ASP A 451 2.45 -20.84 8.40
C ASP A 451 2.74 -22.28 7.96
N LYS A 452 2.98 -22.50 6.65
CA LYS A 452 3.35 -23.77 6.02
C LYS A 452 2.33 -24.90 6.20
N ARG A 453 1.08 -24.60 6.58
CA ARG A 453 0.00 -25.59 6.54
C ARG A 453 -0.24 -26.03 5.11
N GLY A 454 -0.51 -27.31 4.94
CA GLY A 454 -0.77 -27.89 3.63
C GLY A 454 0.40 -28.68 3.04
N ILE A 455 1.67 -28.56 3.47
CA ILE A 455 2.83 -29.02 2.66
C ILE A 455 3.10 -30.57 2.56
N ASN A 456 3.79 -31.09 1.54
CA ASN A 456 3.99 -32.49 1.06
C ASN A 456 5.24 -33.13 1.66
N ARG A 457 6.32 -32.37 1.79
CA ARG A 457 7.50 -32.73 2.59
C ARG A 457 8.59 -33.74 2.07
N TYR A 458 8.39 -34.75 1.17
CA TYR A 458 9.46 -35.71 0.63
C TYR A 458 9.67 -36.07 -0.92
N GLY A 459 10.82 -36.66 -1.38
CA GLY A 459 11.31 -36.83 -2.81
C GLY A 459 11.49 -38.19 -3.62
N PHE A 460 12.13 -38.25 -4.85
CA PHE A 460 11.93 -39.09 -6.11
C PHE A 460 13.16 -39.49 -7.03
N VAL A 461 13.04 -40.49 -7.94
CA VAL A 461 14.06 -41.14 -8.86
C VAL A 461 13.87 -40.88 -10.38
N LEU A 462 14.93 -40.67 -11.19
CA LEU A 462 14.86 -40.30 -12.63
C LEU A 462 15.80 -41.10 -13.59
N PRO A 463 15.27 -41.78 -14.62
CA PRO A 463 16.08 -42.34 -15.73
C PRO A 463 16.35 -41.29 -16.84
N MET A 464 17.54 -41.29 -17.44
CA MET A 464 17.94 -40.40 -18.54
C MET A 464 18.99 -41.04 -19.46
N ASP A 465 18.62 -41.29 -20.72
CA ASP A 465 19.42 -42.04 -21.70
C ASP A 465 19.97 -43.36 -21.12
N GLU A 466 21.29 -43.58 -21.18
CA GLU A 466 21.95 -44.75 -20.59
C GLU A 466 22.22 -44.60 -19.07
N SER A 467 21.87 -43.46 -18.48
CA SER A 467 22.03 -43.18 -17.07
C SER A 467 20.75 -43.40 -16.25
N CYS A 468 20.91 -43.90 -15.03
CA CYS A 468 19.82 -44.01 -14.06
C CYS A 468 20.24 -43.32 -12.77
N ALA A 469 19.53 -42.23 -12.43
CA ALA A 469 19.84 -41.41 -11.27
C ALA A 469 18.73 -41.52 -10.21
N PHE A 470 19.16 -41.77 -8.98
CA PHE A 470 18.32 -41.93 -7.81
C PHE A 470 18.57 -40.77 -6.85
N ALA A 471 17.49 -40.19 -6.34
CA ALA A 471 17.55 -39.24 -5.25
C ALA A 471 16.43 -39.52 -4.24
N THR A 472 16.80 -39.65 -2.97
CA THR A 472 15.84 -39.56 -1.87
C THR A 472 16.22 -38.43 -0.95
N ILE A 473 15.22 -37.66 -0.55
CA ILE A 473 15.38 -36.50 0.31
C ILE A 473 14.41 -36.63 1.47
N ASP A 474 14.94 -36.57 2.68
CA ASP A 474 14.19 -36.46 3.93
C ASP A 474 14.50 -35.11 4.59
N LEU A 475 13.50 -34.22 4.59
CA LEU A 475 13.54 -32.94 5.29
C LEU A 475 13.27 -33.18 6.79
N SER A 476 14.26 -33.74 7.48
CA SER A 476 14.19 -34.18 8.88
C SER A 476 15.04 -33.38 9.87
N GLY A 477 15.60 -32.24 9.44
CA GLY A 477 16.40 -31.37 10.29
C GLY A 477 17.79 -31.91 10.61
N ARG A 478 18.30 -32.86 9.82
CA ARG A 478 19.66 -33.41 9.95
C ARG A 478 20.32 -33.50 8.58
N GLY A 479 21.46 -32.83 8.40
CA GLY A 479 22.26 -32.88 7.18
C GLY A 479 23.07 -34.17 7.12
N VAL A 480 22.81 -34.99 6.11
CA VAL A 480 23.55 -36.21 5.81
C VAL A 480 23.55 -36.39 4.30
N LEU A 481 24.74 -36.48 3.69
CA LEU A 481 24.89 -36.92 2.31
C LEU A 481 25.36 -38.38 2.28
N VAL A 482 24.65 -39.20 1.51
CA VAL A 482 25.17 -40.47 0.99
C VAL A 482 25.28 -40.30 -0.52
N TYR A 483 26.50 -40.40 -1.06
CA TYR A 483 26.78 -40.16 -2.47
C TYR A 483 27.47 -41.36 -3.10
N GLU A 484 26.78 -42.00 -4.03
CA GLU A 484 27.26 -43.18 -4.76
C GLU A 484 27.31 -42.86 -6.27
N ALA A 485 28.42 -42.29 -6.73
CA ALA A 485 28.65 -42.03 -8.15
C ALA A 485 30.12 -42.28 -8.50
N GLU A 486 30.36 -43.09 -9.53
CA GLU A 486 31.69 -43.30 -10.09
C GLU A 486 31.73 -42.78 -11.53
N TYR A 487 32.65 -41.86 -11.81
CA TYR A 487 32.80 -41.24 -13.13
C TYR A 487 34.04 -41.80 -13.83
N GLN A 488 33.92 -42.13 -15.13
CA GLN A 488 35.04 -42.60 -15.95
C GLN A 488 35.99 -41.48 -16.40
N THR A 489 35.65 -40.21 -16.10
CA THR A 489 36.44 -39.03 -16.44
C THR A 489 36.51 -38.09 -15.23
N PRO A 490 37.65 -37.42 -14.99
CA PRO A 490 37.76 -36.39 -13.96
C PRO A 490 37.09 -35.06 -14.36
N LEU A 491 36.78 -34.88 -15.66
CA LEU A 491 36.23 -33.63 -16.21
C LEU A 491 35.05 -33.89 -17.14
N ILE A 492 34.01 -33.05 -17.05
CA ILE A 492 32.97 -32.87 -18.08
C ILE A 492 33.23 -31.54 -18.76
N GLY A 493 33.79 -31.56 -19.97
CA GLY A 493 34.35 -30.36 -20.60
C GLY A 493 35.50 -29.81 -19.74
N ASN A 494 35.31 -28.63 -19.13
CA ASN A 494 36.27 -28.01 -18.21
C ASN A 494 35.83 -28.08 -16.74
N PHE A 495 34.76 -28.80 -16.42
CA PHE A 495 34.17 -28.87 -15.07
C PHE A 495 34.65 -30.13 -14.33
N PRO A 496 35.31 -30.02 -13.15
CA PRO A 496 35.71 -31.17 -12.35
C PRO A 496 34.50 -31.91 -11.76
N VAL A 497 34.37 -33.20 -12.05
CA VAL A 497 33.19 -34.00 -11.64
C VAL A 497 33.08 -34.18 -10.12
N GLU A 498 34.21 -34.09 -9.41
CA GLU A 498 34.25 -34.09 -7.94
C GLU A 498 33.45 -32.94 -7.33
N MET A 499 33.30 -31.81 -8.03
CA MET A 499 32.52 -30.66 -7.55
C MET A 499 31.03 -30.96 -7.42
N VAL A 500 30.55 -32.04 -8.06
CA VAL A 500 29.15 -32.49 -7.94
C VAL A 500 28.87 -33.05 -6.54
N GLU A 501 29.78 -33.88 -6.01
CA GLU A 501 29.65 -34.40 -4.64
C GLU A 501 29.75 -33.26 -3.61
N HIS A 502 30.71 -32.37 -3.79
CA HIS A 502 30.87 -31.18 -2.93
C HIS A 502 29.62 -30.29 -2.93
N PHE A 503 28.97 -30.11 -4.09
CA PHE A 503 27.71 -29.39 -4.19
C PHE A 503 26.61 -30.06 -3.36
N PHE A 504 26.41 -31.36 -3.52
CA PHE A 504 25.35 -32.08 -2.81
C PHE A 504 25.63 -32.25 -1.31
N LEU A 505 26.91 -32.28 -0.91
CA LEU A 505 27.31 -32.32 0.49
C LEU A 505 26.93 -31.01 1.16
N SER A 506 27.33 -29.91 0.53
CA SER A 506 26.97 -28.56 0.95
C SER A 506 25.45 -28.37 0.97
N LEU A 507 24.73 -28.92 -0.01
CA LEU A 507 23.28 -28.88 -0.07
C LEU A 507 22.62 -29.67 1.07
N SER A 508 23.09 -30.89 1.38
CA SER A 508 22.53 -31.71 2.46
C SER A 508 22.72 -31.06 3.82
N ASP A 509 23.90 -30.51 4.05
CA ASP A 509 24.29 -29.89 5.32
C ASP A 509 23.46 -28.63 5.59
N GLN A 510 23.34 -27.76 4.57
CA GLN A 510 22.59 -26.51 4.72
C GLN A 510 21.08 -26.70 4.68
N LEU A 511 20.58 -27.65 3.91
CA LEU A 511 19.16 -28.00 3.89
C LEU A 511 18.74 -28.75 5.18
N GLN A 512 19.72 -29.21 5.98
CA GLN A 512 19.52 -30.14 7.09
C GLN A 512 18.63 -31.31 6.67
N ALA A 513 18.98 -31.90 5.53
CA ALA A 513 18.25 -32.99 4.94
C ALA A 513 19.16 -34.20 4.77
N ALA A 514 18.61 -35.38 5.02
CA ALA A 514 19.24 -36.59 4.56
C ALA A 514 19.00 -36.68 3.06
N ILE A 515 20.06 -36.50 2.28
CA ILE A 515 20.07 -36.59 0.83
C ILE A 515 20.88 -37.83 0.46
N HIS A 516 20.24 -38.80 -0.18
CA HIS A 516 20.94 -39.97 -0.71
C HIS A 516 20.87 -39.91 -2.23
N LEU A 517 22.03 -39.93 -2.87
CA LEU A 517 22.21 -39.85 -4.30
C LEU A 517 22.95 -41.08 -4.79
N LYS A 518 22.45 -41.63 -5.90
CA LYS A 518 23.11 -42.72 -6.60
C LYS A 518 22.94 -42.53 -8.09
N VAL A 519 23.99 -42.76 -8.87
CA VAL A 519 23.88 -42.77 -10.33
C VAL A 519 24.77 -43.84 -10.95
N SER A 520 24.23 -44.50 -11.97
CA SER A 520 24.96 -45.43 -12.84
C SER A 520 24.76 -45.02 -14.30
N GLY A 521 25.79 -45.09 -15.13
CA GLY A 521 25.74 -44.77 -16.56
C GLY A 521 27.14 -44.80 -17.19
N GLU A 522 27.22 -44.50 -18.49
CA GLU A 522 28.49 -44.47 -19.23
C GLU A 522 29.00 -43.03 -19.42
N ASN A 523 28.12 -42.08 -19.75
CA ASN A 523 28.51 -40.69 -19.96
C ASN A 523 28.39 -39.86 -18.67
N ALA A 524 29.51 -39.33 -18.18
CA ALA A 524 29.55 -38.51 -16.97
C ALA A 524 28.63 -37.27 -17.05
N HIS A 525 28.45 -36.66 -18.24
CA HIS A 525 27.52 -35.55 -18.44
C HIS A 525 26.08 -35.98 -18.13
N HIS A 526 25.63 -37.09 -18.72
CA HIS A 526 24.27 -37.60 -18.52
C HIS A 526 24.04 -38.02 -17.08
N MET A 527 25.05 -38.64 -16.45
CA MET A 527 25.01 -39.03 -15.04
C MET A 527 24.85 -37.83 -14.09
N VAL A 528 25.66 -36.77 -14.27
CA VAL A 528 25.58 -35.55 -13.46
C VAL A 528 24.24 -34.86 -13.67
N GLU A 529 23.81 -34.68 -14.92
CA GLU A 529 22.52 -34.08 -15.25
C GLU A 529 21.35 -34.90 -14.66
N GLY A 530 21.45 -36.23 -14.74
CA GLY A 530 20.52 -37.17 -14.12
C GLY A 530 20.42 -36.98 -12.62
N LEU A 531 21.54 -36.85 -11.89
CA LEU A 531 21.55 -36.60 -10.45
C LEU A 531 20.86 -35.28 -10.08
N PHE A 532 21.16 -34.20 -10.78
CA PHE A 532 20.53 -32.90 -10.53
C PHE A 532 19.02 -32.94 -10.82
N LYS A 533 18.60 -33.60 -11.90
CA LYS A 533 17.19 -33.77 -12.25
C LYS A 533 16.45 -34.69 -11.27
N ALA A 534 17.06 -35.80 -10.85
CA ALA A 534 16.53 -36.70 -9.83
C ALA A 534 16.36 -35.95 -8.51
N CYS A 535 17.41 -35.26 -8.05
CA CYS A 535 17.36 -34.44 -6.84
C CYS A 535 16.32 -33.32 -6.94
N ALA A 536 16.17 -32.65 -8.09
CA ALA A 536 15.17 -31.61 -8.29
C ALA A 536 13.74 -32.16 -8.25
N LYS A 537 13.48 -33.33 -8.87
CA LYS A 537 12.17 -34.00 -8.80
C LYS A 537 11.88 -34.54 -7.42
N ALA A 538 12.92 -35.01 -6.73
CA ALA A 538 12.83 -35.38 -5.34
C ALA A 538 12.45 -34.21 -4.49
N LEU A 539 13.19 -33.12 -4.60
CA LEU A 539 12.88 -31.93 -3.86
C LEU A 539 11.48 -31.40 -4.22
N ASN A 540 11.04 -31.47 -5.48
CA ASN A 540 9.70 -31.05 -5.90
C ASN A 540 8.58 -31.84 -5.20
N GLN A 541 8.66 -33.17 -5.20
CA GLN A 541 7.73 -33.98 -4.40
C GLN A 541 7.87 -33.59 -2.93
N ALA A 542 9.10 -33.25 -2.52
CA ALA A 542 9.43 -32.94 -1.14
C ALA A 542 8.92 -31.62 -0.61
N ILE A 543 8.53 -30.74 -1.51
CA ILE A 543 8.12 -29.39 -1.13
C ILE A 543 6.69 -29.09 -1.59
N LYS A 544 6.03 -30.02 -2.30
CA LYS A 544 4.62 -29.91 -2.75
C LYS A 544 3.67 -29.76 -1.54
N GLN A 545 2.34 -29.73 -1.63
CA GLN A 545 1.45 -29.62 -0.47
C GLN A 545 0.28 -30.64 -0.47
N THR A 546 0.16 -31.54 0.54
CA THR A 546 -0.85 -32.64 0.66
C THR A 546 -1.84 -32.52 1.85
N GLY A 547 -1.61 -31.67 2.85
CA GLY A 547 -2.53 -31.52 4.00
C GLY A 547 -1.96 -30.77 5.21
N ASP A 548 -2.77 -30.55 6.24
CA ASP A 548 -2.48 -29.58 7.32
C ASP A 548 -1.83 -30.17 8.59
N SER A 549 -1.59 -31.48 8.62
CA SER A 549 -0.95 -32.15 9.76
C SER A 549 0.57 -32.13 9.66
N LEU A 550 1.27 -31.78 10.74
CA LEU A 550 2.72 -32.01 10.84
C LEU A 550 2.99 -33.51 10.64
N PRO A 551 3.80 -33.95 9.66
CA PRO A 551 4.00 -35.38 9.41
C PRO A 551 5.02 -35.98 10.41
N SER A 552 4.77 -35.76 11.71
CA SER A 552 5.59 -36.18 12.82
C SER A 552 4.71 -36.71 13.94
N THR A 553 5.04 -37.89 14.45
CA THR A 553 4.41 -38.47 15.65
C THR A 553 4.91 -37.81 16.95
N LYS A 554 5.95 -36.96 16.87
CA LYS A 554 6.60 -36.32 18.02
C LYS A 554 6.24 -34.84 18.17
N GLY A 555 5.41 -34.28 17.29
CA GLY A 555 5.01 -32.86 17.33
C GLY A 555 6.10 -31.87 16.91
N LEU A 556 7.27 -32.36 16.51
CA LEU A 556 8.41 -31.58 15.99
C LEU A 556 9.21 -32.43 14.99
N LEU A 557 9.99 -31.77 14.13
CA LEU A 557 10.82 -32.37 13.09
C LEU A 557 12.25 -31.87 13.15
#